data_AF-A0AAW7QGM1-F1
#
_entry.id   AF-A0AAW7QGM1-F1
#
_cell.length_a   1.000
_cell.length_b   1.000
_cell.length_c   1.000
_cell.angle_alpha   90.00
_cell.angle_beta   90.00
_cell.angle_gamma   90.00
#
_symmetry.space_group_name_H-M   'P 1'
#
loop_
_entity.id
_entity.type
_entity.pdbx_description
1 polymer ?
#
loop_
_entity_poly.entity_id
_entity_poly.type
_entity_poly.pdbx_seq_one_letter_code
_entity_poly.pdbx_strand_id
1 'polypeptide(L)' 'MKTGWLQDGVTWYYAYSSGALAVSTTINGYTVNANGEWV' A
#
# COMPACT_ATOMS: atom_id res chain seq x y z
N MET A 1 2.46 8.22 -12.55
CA MET A 1 1.96 8.00 -11.18
C MET A 1 2.31 6.56 -10.79
N LYS A 2 2.82 6.31 -9.58
CA LYS A 2 3.13 4.93 -9.15
C LYS A 2 1.83 4.25 -8.70
N THR A 3 1.60 3.03 -9.13
CA THR A 3 0.40 2.24 -8.81
C THR A 3 0.82 0.79 -8.54
N GLY A 4 -0.03 0.02 -7.86
CA GLY A 4 0.27 -1.33 -7.42
C GLY A 4 1.11 -1.37 -6.14
N TRP A 5 1.77 -2.51 -5.91
CA TRP A 5 2.67 -2.70 -4.77
C TRP A 5 4.00 -1.98 -5.00
N LEU A 6 4.42 -1.22 -4.00
CA LEU A 6 5.61 -0.38 -3.99
C LEU A 6 6.43 -0.74 -2.75
N GLN A 7 7.74 -0.90 -2.94
CA GLN A 7 8.65 -1.14 -1.84
C GLN A 7 9.48 0.12 -1.59
N ASP A 8 9.55 0.54 -0.32
CA ASP A 8 10.46 1.58 0.15
C ASP A 8 11.29 1.02 1.32
N GLY A 9 12.58 0.83 1.07
CA GLY A 9 13.47 0.08 1.97
C GLY A 9 12.98 -1.36 2.18
N VAL A 10 12.57 -1.66 3.41
CA VAL A 10 12.02 -2.99 3.80
C VAL A 10 10.50 -3.01 3.85
N THR A 11 9.85 -1.85 3.69
CA THR A 11 8.41 -1.68 3.88
C THR A 11 7.69 -1.67 2.54
N TRP A 12 6.51 -2.30 2.51
CA TRP A 12 5.66 -2.33 1.32
C TRP A 12 4.44 -1.43 1.48
N TYR A 13 4.01 -0.86 0.38
CA TYR A 13 2.89 0.06 0.25
C TYR A 13 2.07 -0.32 -0.98
N TYR A 14 0.79 0.03 -0.99
CA TYR A 14 -0.06 -0.17 -2.17
C TYR A 14 -0.67 1.15 -2.64
N ALA A 15 -0.51 1.47 -3.91
CA ALA A 15 -1.17 2.61 -4.54
C ALA A 15 -2.26 2.12 -5.51
N TYR A 16 -3.47 2.66 -5.38
CA TYR A 16 -4.58 2.37 -6.30
C TYR A 16 -4.27 2.82 -7.74
N SER A 17 -5.12 2.43 -8.70
CA SER A 17 -5.01 2.91 -10.09
C SER A 17 -5.13 4.44 -10.21
N SER A 18 -5.82 5.08 -9.27
CA SER A 18 -5.87 6.53 -9.11
C SER A 18 -4.57 7.14 -8.57
N GLY A 19 -3.62 6.30 -8.15
CA GLY A 19 -2.36 6.64 -7.47
C GLY A 19 -2.53 7.12 -6.03
N ALA A 20 -3.72 7.04 -5.45
CA ALA A 20 -3.93 7.22 -4.03
C ALA A 20 -3.31 6.04 -3.24
N LEU A 21 -2.65 6.36 -2.12
CA LEU A 21 -2.09 5.34 -1.22
C LEU A 21 -3.23 4.65 -0.46
N ALA A 22 -3.17 3.33 -0.37
CA ALA A 22 -4.05 2.56 0.49
C ALA A 22 -3.55 2.64 1.94
N VAL A 23 -4.44 2.97 2.87
CA VAL A 23 -4.17 3.09 4.31
C VAL A 23 -5.31 2.45 5.10
N SER A 24 -5.00 1.81 6.22
CA SER A 24 -5.97 1.19 7.14
C SER A 24 -6.98 0.27 6.44
N THR A 25 -6.51 -0.57 5.53
CA THR A 25 -7.37 -1.44 4.71
C THR A 25 -6.66 -2.74 4.33
N THR A 26 -7.37 -3.65 3.67
CA THR A 26 -6.84 -4.93 3.21
C THR A 26 -6.93 -5.01 1.68
N ILE A 27 -5.81 -5.29 1.01
CA ILE A 27 -5.66 -5.40 -0.44
C ILE A 27 -5.25 -6.82 -0.76
N ASN A 28 -6.13 -7.59 -1.42
CA ASN A 28 -5.85 -8.99 -1.81
C ASN A 28 -5.37 -9.87 -0.64
N GLY A 29 -5.88 -9.63 0.58
CA GLY A 29 -5.49 -10.36 1.80
C GLY A 29 -4.31 -9.75 2.57
N TYR A 30 -3.66 -8.72 2.04
CA TYR A 30 -2.57 -7.99 2.71
C TYR A 30 -3.11 -6.75 3.41
N THR A 31 -2.88 -6.64 4.71
CA THR A 31 -3.38 -5.50 5.49
C THR A 31 -2.33 -4.41 5.54
N VAL A 32 -2.71 -3.19 5.22
CA VAL A 32 -1.87 -2.00 5.39
C VAL A 32 -2.34 -1.19 6.59
N ASN A 33 -1.40 -0.68 7.39
CA ASN A 33 -1.70 0.12 8.56
C ASN A 33 -2.10 1.56 8.20
N ALA A 34 -2.27 2.43 9.19
CA ALA A 34 -2.64 3.84 9.00
C ALA A 34 -1.61 4.66 8.21
N ASN A 35 -0.36 4.21 8.14
CA ASN A 35 0.71 4.80 7.33
C ASN A 35 0.76 4.19 5.92
N GLY A 36 -0.09 3.21 5.61
CA GLY A 36 -0.09 2.47 4.35
C GLY A 36 0.96 1.37 4.26
N GLU A 37 1.64 1.08 5.38
CA GLU A 37 2.67 0.06 5.47
C GLU A 37 2.02 -1.31 5.59
N TRP A 38 2.45 -2.26 4.77
CA TRP A 38 2.04 -3.65 4.87
C TRP A 38 2.49 -4.25 6.20
N VAL A 39 1.55 -4.94 6.87
CA VAL A 39 1.72 -5.67 8.13
C VAL A 39 1.36 -7.15 7.96
#